data_AF-A0A9E0PZU3-F1
#
_entry.id   AF-A0A9E0PZU3-F1
#
_cell.length_a   1.000
_cell.length_b   1.000
_cell.length_c   1.000
_cell.angle_alpha   90.00
_cell.angle_beta   90.00
_cell.angle_gamma   90.00
#
_symmetry.space_group_name_H-M   'P 1'
#
loop_
_entity.id
_entity.type
_entity.pdbx_description
1 polymer ?
#
loop_
_entity_poly.entity_id
_entity_poly.type
_entity_poly.pdbx_seq_one_letter_code
_entity_poly.pdbx_strand_id
1 'polypeptide(L)'
;VAELSSSRWKGVPIILEAGKKLEQRKEIIVTFKHRQPCLCPEGIHYKNKILFTLEPKEGITVEFWSKKPGLDFAMEKQKLSFLFRDQRKKAQYIEEYERLLLDCISGNQILFVSTDEVQAMWKFIDPIITMWEKNAVPLQRYKEKSKSLLQDAMKVE
;
A
#
# COMPACT_ATOMS: atom_id res chain seq x y z
N VAL A 1 7.40 -5.68 10.03
CA VAL A 1 7.63 -5.85 8.57
C VAL A 1 7.40 -7.32 8.24
N ALA A 2 6.72 -7.62 7.15
CA ALA A 2 6.52 -8.97 6.65
C ALA A 2 7.43 -9.23 5.45
N GLU A 3 7.83 -10.49 5.25
CA GLU A 3 8.69 -10.92 4.15
C GLU A 3 8.13 -12.20 3.53
N LEU A 4 8.35 -12.36 2.22
CA LEU A 4 7.98 -13.57 1.49
C LEU A 4 9.23 -14.30 1.02
N SER A 5 9.33 -15.60 1.31
CA SER A 5 10.48 -16.44 0.97
C SER A 5 10.58 -16.83 -0.51
N SER A 6 9.56 -16.50 -1.31
CA SER A 6 9.56 -16.80 -2.75
C SER A 6 10.68 -16.06 -3.50
N SER A 7 11.18 -16.65 -4.59
CA SER A 7 12.25 -16.06 -5.41
C SER A 7 11.92 -14.67 -5.94
N ARG A 8 10.66 -14.44 -6.31
CA ARG A 8 10.16 -13.15 -6.83
C ARG A 8 10.21 -12.03 -5.78
N TRP A 9 9.95 -12.36 -4.51
CA TRP A 9 9.80 -11.39 -3.43
C TRP A 9 10.98 -11.36 -2.45
N LYS A 10 12.04 -12.14 -2.73
CA LYS A 10 13.23 -12.21 -1.89
C LYS A 10 13.84 -10.81 -1.68
N GLY A 11 13.94 -10.39 -0.42
CA GLY A 11 14.50 -9.10 -0.02
C GLY A 11 13.62 -7.89 -0.38
N VAL A 12 12.31 -8.09 -0.56
CA VAL A 12 11.33 -7.00 -0.71
C VAL A 12 10.48 -6.94 0.56
N PRO A 13 10.63 -5.90 1.40
CA PRO A 13 9.84 -5.77 2.62
C PRO A 13 8.39 -5.42 2.31
N ILE A 14 7.46 -6.05 3.00
CA ILE A 14 6.03 -5.75 2.94
C ILE A 14 5.64 -5.08 4.26
N ILE A 15 5.21 -3.82 4.17
CA ILE A 15 4.77 -3.02 5.31
C ILE A 15 3.25 -3.00 5.29
N LEU A 16 2.64 -3.41 6.40
CA LEU A 16 1.20 -3.39 6.61
C LEU A 16 0.88 -2.38 7.70
N GLU A 17 0.03 -1.42 7.39
CA GLU A 17 -0.39 -0.36 8.32
C GLU A 17 -1.91 -0.33 8.38
N ALA A 18 -2.44 -0.39 9.59
CA ALA A 18 -3.87 -0.26 9.85
C ALA A 18 -4.07 0.46 11.18
N GLY A 19 -5.07 1.36 11.23
CA GLY A 19 -5.36 2.12 12.42
C GLY A 19 -6.74 2.76 12.36
N LYS A 20 -7.30 3.07 13.52
CA LYS A 20 -8.57 3.82 13.67
C LYS A 20 -8.27 5.27 14.00
N LYS A 21 -9.23 6.17 13.78
CA LYS A 21 -9.09 7.62 14.06
C LYS A 21 -7.87 8.28 13.40
N LEU A 22 -7.40 7.69 12.29
CA LEU A 22 -6.42 8.29 11.38
C LEU A 22 -7.15 8.98 10.23
N GLU A 23 -6.40 9.66 9.36
CA GLU A 23 -6.93 10.15 8.09
C GLU A 23 -7.46 8.96 7.27
N GLN A 24 -8.70 9.05 6.77
CA GLN A 24 -9.33 7.94 6.04
C GLN A 24 -8.59 7.71 4.72
N ARG A 25 -7.85 6.61 4.65
CA ARG A 25 -7.00 6.24 3.51
C ARG A 25 -6.92 4.74 3.40
N LYS A 26 -7.28 4.19 2.25
CA LYS A 26 -7.01 2.79 1.89
C LYS A 26 -6.23 2.79 0.59
N GLU A 27 -5.01 2.27 0.63
CA GLU A 27 -4.13 2.31 -0.54
C GLU A 27 -3.05 1.25 -0.50
N ILE A 28 -2.42 1.04 -1.65
CA ILE A 28 -1.25 0.21 -1.83
C ILE A 28 -0.17 1.08 -2.46
N ILE A 29 0.99 1.20 -1.81
CA ILE A 29 2.15 1.90 -2.35
C ILE A 29 3.20 0.87 -2.77
N VAL A 30 3.51 0.84 -4.07
CA VAL A 30 4.64 0.09 -4.61
C VAL A 30 5.78 1.06 -4.84
N THR A 31 6.86 0.92 -4.07
CA THR A 31 8.08 1.72 -4.24
C THR A 31 9.11 0.93 -5.04
N PHE A 32 9.57 1.48 -6.15
CA PHE A 32 10.55 0.82 -7.01
C PHE A 32 11.96 0.98 -6.46
N LYS A 33 12.77 -0.07 -6.64
CA LYS A 33 14.20 -0.01 -6.38
C LYS A 33 14.83 1.09 -7.23
N HIS A 34 15.69 1.86 -6.61
CA HIS A 34 16.51 2.83 -7.33
C HIS A 34 17.56 2.08 -8.16
N ARG A 35 17.68 2.41 -9.45
CA ARG A 35 18.66 1.78 -10.36
C ARG A 35 19.82 2.73 -10.58
N GLN A 36 21.04 2.20 -10.56
CA GLN A 36 22.24 2.89 -11.01
C GLN A 36 22.60 2.49 -12.45
N PRO A 37 23.17 3.40 -13.26
CA PRO A 37 23.43 4.82 -12.99
C PRO A 37 22.14 5.66 -13.01
N CYS A 38 22.15 6.82 -12.33
CA CYS A 38 21.01 7.74 -12.25
C CYS A 38 21.45 9.20 -12.35
N LEU A 39 20.50 10.10 -12.63
CA LEU A 39 20.70 11.57 -12.64
C LEU A 39 20.41 12.21 -11.28
N CYS A 40 20.37 11.44 -10.20
CA CYS A 40 20.09 11.99 -8.88
C CYS A 40 21.36 12.67 -8.32
N PRO A 41 21.22 13.73 -7.50
CA PRO A 41 22.35 14.31 -6.78
C PRO A 41 23.05 13.27 -5.89
N GLU A 42 24.34 13.51 -5.60
CA GLU A 42 25.08 12.65 -4.67
C GLU A 42 24.38 12.54 -3.30
N GLY A 43 24.32 11.32 -2.77
CA GLY A 43 23.66 11.04 -1.49
C GLY A 43 22.13 11.02 -1.54
N ILE A 44 21.50 11.31 -2.68
CA ILE A 44 20.04 11.28 -2.85
C ILE A 44 19.65 10.23 -3.88
N HIS A 45 18.76 9.31 -3.51
CA HIS A 45 18.20 8.33 -4.42
C HIS A 45 16.71 8.51 -4.56
N TYR A 46 16.31 9.15 -5.65
CA TYR A 46 14.89 9.28 -5.98
C TYR A 46 14.31 7.92 -6.36
N LYS A 47 13.23 7.54 -5.67
CA LYS A 47 12.49 6.30 -5.93
C LYS A 47 11.16 6.63 -6.61
N ASN A 48 10.83 5.87 -7.65
CA ASN A 48 9.52 5.95 -8.30
C ASN A 48 8.50 5.17 -7.46
N LYS A 49 7.24 5.60 -7.51
CA LYS A 49 6.15 4.97 -6.76
C LYS A 49 4.92 4.80 -7.64
N ILE A 50 4.22 3.69 -7.45
CA ILE A 50 2.84 3.54 -7.93
C ILE A 50 1.95 3.45 -6.70
N LEU A 51 0.96 4.34 -6.65
CA LEU A 51 -0.04 4.41 -5.60
C LEU A 51 -1.37 3.95 -6.18
N PHE A 52 -1.89 2.85 -5.67
CA PHE A 52 -3.26 2.39 -5.91
C PHE A 52 -4.11 2.89 -4.75
N THR A 53 -4.93 3.90 -4.97
CA THR A 53 -5.86 4.41 -3.96
C THR A 53 -7.19 3.69 -4.13
N LEU A 54 -7.65 3.01 -3.09
CA LEU A 54 -8.94 2.32 -3.06
C LEU A 54 -10.02 3.25 -2.48
N GLU A 55 -9.71 3.99 -1.41
CA GLU A 55 -10.62 4.97 -0.81
C GLU A 55 -9.84 6.19 -0.29
N PRO A 56 -10.43 7.40 -0.28
CA PRO A 56 -11.81 7.73 -0.68
C PRO A 56 -11.99 8.05 -2.17
N LYS A 57 -10.88 8.26 -2.90
CA LYS A 57 -10.89 8.55 -4.33
C LYS A 57 -10.13 7.45 -5.06
N GLU A 58 -10.89 6.48 -5.55
CA GLU A 58 -10.38 5.37 -6.33
C GLU A 58 -9.55 5.89 -7.52
N GLY A 59 -8.29 5.48 -7.58
CA GLY A 59 -7.41 5.89 -8.67
C GLY A 59 -6.05 5.24 -8.62
N ILE A 60 -5.32 5.42 -9.70
CA ILE A 60 -3.92 5.01 -9.82
C ILE A 60 -3.10 6.27 -10.05
N THR A 61 -2.08 6.46 -9.22
CA THR A 61 -1.09 7.53 -9.37
C THR A 61 0.28 6.93 -9.59
N VAL A 62 0.95 7.33 -10.66
CA VAL A 62 2.37 7.04 -10.90
C VAL A 62 3.17 8.28 -10.57
N GLU A 63 4.06 8.18 -9.58
CA GLU A 63 5.02 9.21 -9.22
C GLU A 63 6.40 8.79 -9.73
N PHE A 64 7.00 9.62 -10.56
CA PHE A 64 8.32 9.37 -11.14
C PHE A 64 9.12 10.66 -11.23
N TRP A 65 10.42 10.51 -11.45
CA TRP A 65 11.33 11.64 -11.56
C TRP A 65 11.77 11.81 -13.00
N SER A 66 11.68 13.02 -13.52
CA SER A 66 12.15 13.40 -14.85
C SER A 66 13.08 14.60 -14.79
N LYS A 67 13.90 14.81 -15.83
CA LYS A 67 14.66 16.05 -15.96
C LYS A 67 13.68 17.22 -16.04
N LYS A 68 13.92 18.25 -15.25
CA LYS A 68 13.23 19.53 -15.36
C LYS A 68 13.60 20.20 -16.69
N PRO A 69 12.62 20.64 -17.50
CA PRO A 69 12.92 21.40 -18.72
C PRO A 69 13.74 22.65 -18.38
N GLY A 70 14.90 22.79 -19.04
CA GLY A 70 15.86 23.85 -18.76
C GLY A 70 17.29 23.47 -19.09
N LEU A 71 18.19 24.44 -18.87
CA LEU A 71 19.63 24.28 -19.06
C LEU A 71 20.26 23.44 -17.94
N ASP A 72 19.69 23.51 -16.73
CA ASP A 72 20.18 22.76 -15.57
C ASP A 72 19.81 21.26 -15.64
N PHE A 73 20.63 20.42 -15.01
CA PHE A 73 20.38 18.98 -14.83
C PHE A 73 19.59 18.67 -13.55
N ALA A 74 18.65 19.55 -13.19
CA ALA A 74 17.76 19.32 -12.06
C ALA A 74 16.71 18.26 -12.39
N MET A 75 16.45 17.36 -11.46
CA MET A 75 15.33 16.42 -11.54
C MET A 75 14.11 17.01 -10.83
N GLU A 76 12.92 16.74 -11.36
CA GLU A 76 11.65 17.10 -10.75
C GLU A 76 10.72 15.90 -10.66
N LYS A 77 9.91 15.88 -9.59
CA LYS A 77 8.91 14.84 -9.38
C LYS A 77 7.69 15.15 -10.24
N GLN A 78 7.39 14.25 -11.17
CA GLN A 78 6.20 14.27 -12.00
C GLN A 78 5.16 13.27 -11.50
N LYS A 79 3.90 13.55 -11.82
CA LYS A 79 2.75 12.76 -11.39
C LYS A 79 1.80 12.53 -12.56
N LEU A 80 1.55 11.26 -12.87
CA LEU A 80 0.45 10.85 -13.75
C LEU A 80 -0.65 10.25 -12.89
N SER A 81 -1.87 10.77 -13.00
CA SER A 81 -3.00 10.30 -12.20
C SER A 81 -4.18 9.92 -13.09
N PHE A 82 -4.70 8.73 -12.88
CA PHE A 82 -5.95 8.24 -13.42
C PHE A 82 -6.94 8.04 -12.27
N LEU A 83 -8.13 8.63 -12.37
CA LEU A 83 -9.20 8.47 -11.39
C LEU A 83 -10.30 7.62 -12.02
N PHE A 84 -10.71 6.54 -11.35
CA PHE A 84 -11.74 5.64 -11.88
C PHE A 84 -13.11 6.31 -11.96
N ARG A 85 -13.39 7.24 -11.04
CA ARG A 85 -14.62 8.04 -11.02
C ARG A 85 -14.33 9.42 -11.59
N ASP A 86 -14.69 9.64 -12.85
CA ASP A 86 -14.96 11.00 -13.32
C ASP A 86 -16.23 11.46 -12.59
N GLN A 87 -16.18 12.59 -11.88
CA GLN A 87 -17.31 13.15 -11.13
C GLN A 87 -18.57 13.33 -12.00
N ARG A 88 -18.42 13.24 -13.33
CA ARG A 88 -19.46 13.43 -14.34
C ARG A 88 -20.24 12.18 -14.74
N LYS A 89 -19.79 10.97 -14.40
CA LYS A 89 -20.52 9.74 -14.71
C LYS A 89 -20.89 9.04 -13.42
N LYS A 90 -22.17 9.05 -13.06
CA LYS A 90 -22.77 8.09 -12.13
C LYS A 90 -22.68 6.70 -12.77
N ALA A 91 -21.48 6.13 -12.82
CA ALA A 91 -21.35 4.70 -12.97
C ALA A 91 -22.10 4.09 -11.79
N GLN A 92 -23.01 3.16 -12.07
CA GLN A 92 -23.76 2.43 -11.06
C GLN A 92 -22.73 1.76 -10.15
N TYR A 93 -22.57 2.29 -8.95
CA TYR A 93 -21.73 1.67 -7.93
C TYR A 93 -22.42 0.36 -7.57
N ILE A 94 -21.85 -0.75 -8.02
CA ILE A 94 -22.27 -2.07 -7.57
C ILE A 94 -21.74 -2.21 -6.15
N GLU A 95 -22.64 -2.47 -5.21
CA GLU A 95 -22.23 -2.69 -3.85
C GLU A 95 -21.37 -3.96 -3.77
N GLU A 96 -20.34 -3.96 -2.92
CA GLU A 96 -19.40 -5.08 -2.78
C GLU A 96 -20.14 -6.40 -2.51
N TYR A 97 -21.22 -6.36 -1.72
CA TYR A 97 -22.04 -7.52 -1.44
C TYR A 97 -22.91 -7.99 -2.61
N GLU A 98 -23.41 -7.09 -3.47
CA GLU A 98 -24.14 -7.49 -4.68
C GLU A 98 -23.25 -8.33 -5.59
N ARG A 99 -22.00 -7.90 -5.77
CA ARG A 99 -21.02 -8.64 -6.57
C ARG A 99 -20.70 -10.00 -5.96
N LEU A 100 -20.45 -10.05 -4.65
CA LEU A 100 -20.15 -11.31 -3.96
C LEU A 100 -21.31 -12.30 -4.02
N LEU A 101 -22.55 -11.83 -3.86
CA LEU A 101 -23.75 -12.66 -3.97
C LEU A 101 -23.93 -13.21 -5.38
N LEU A 102 -23.70 -12.37 -6.41
CA LEU A 102 -23.73 -12.82 -7.80
C LEU A 102 -22.67 -13.89 -8.08
N ASP A 103 -21.45 -13.69 -7.58
CA ASP A 103 -20.35 -14.65 -7.73
C ASP A 103 -20.68 -15.98 -7.00
N CYS A 104 -21.30 -15.94 -5.81
CA CYS A 104 -21.83 -17.12 -5.11
C CYS A 104 -22.83 -17.91 -5.96
N ILE A 105 -23.84 -17.22 -6.52
CA ILE A 105 -24.89 -17.87 -7.35
C ILE A 105 -24.28 -18.46 -8.62
N SER A 106 -23.29 -17.79 -9.19
CA SER A 106 -22.60 -18.22 -10.41
C SER A 106 -21.56 -19.33 -10.16
N GLY A 107 -21.33 -19.71 -8.90
CA GLY A 107 -20.28 -20.66 -8.53
C GLY A 107 -18.85 -20.15 -8.72
N ASN A 108 -18.67 -18.83 -8.85
CA ASN A 108 -17.36 -18.20 -9.03
C ASN A 108 -16.70 -17.92 -7.67
N GLN A 109 -15.60 -18.62 -7.38
CA GLN A 109 -14.91 -18.54 -6.09
C GLN A 109 -13.72 -17.57 -6.08
N ILE A 110 -13.47 -16.80 -7.14
CA ILE A 110 -12.26 -15.97 -7.28
C ILE A 110 -12.10 -14.92 -6.14
N LEU A 111 -13.21 -14.38 -5.63
CA LEU A 111 -13.19 -13.37 -4.56
C LEU A 111 -13.34 -13.96 -3.14
N PHE A 112 -13.37 -15.29 -3.02
CA PHE A 112 -13.53 -15.97 -1.75
C PHE A 112 -12.20 -16.55 -1.30
N VAL A 113 -11.94 -16.45 0.00
CA VAL A 113 -10.72 -16.98 0.61
C VAL A 113 -10.90 -18.49 0.84
N SER A 114 -9.94 -19.29 0.38
CA SER A 114 -9.92 -20.73 0.58
C SER A 114 -9.56 -21.12 2.02
N THR A 115 -9.89 -22.36 2.42
CA THR A 115 -9.56 -22.86 3.76
C THR A 115 -8.06 -22.81 4.06
N ASP A 116 -7.22 -23.18 3.08
CA ASP A 116 -5.76 -23.18 3.23
C ASP A 116 -5.20 -21.77 3.42
N GLU A 117 -5.76 -20.79 2.70
CA GLU A 117 -5.41 -19.38 2.87
C GLU A 117 -5.79 -18.87 4.26
N VAL A 118 -6.99 -19.19 4.76
CA VAL A 118 -7.40 -18.83 6.13
C VAL A 118 -6.45 -19.42 7.17
N GLN A 119 -6.07 -20.69 7.02
CA GLN A 119 -5.11 -21.32 7.93
C GLN A 119 -3.74 -20.64 7.88
N ALA A 120 -3.27 -20.23 6.69
CA ALA A 120 -2.01 -19.52 6.54
C ALA A 120 -2.05 -18.12 7.19
N MET A 121 -3.17 -17.39 7.07
CA MET A 121 -3.37 -16.11 7.72
C MET A 121 -3.27 -16.24 9.25
N TRP A 122 -3.92 -17.23 9.84
CA TRP A 122 -3.85 -17.47 11.28
C TRP A 122 -2.45 -17.85 11.76
N LYS A 123 -1.75 -18.74 11.03
CA LYS A 123 -0.34 -19.07 11.32
C LYS A 123 0.57 -17.84 11.37
N PHE A 124 0.26 -16.81 10.57
CA PHE A 124 1.01 -15.56 10.57
C PHE A 124 0.63 -14.62 11.73
N ILE A 125 -0.66 -14.53 12.07
CA ILE A 125 -1.18 -13.56 13.05
C ILE A 125 -1.10 -14.08 14.50
N ASP A 126 -1.29 -15.37 14.75
CA ASP A 126 -1.33 -15.95 16.11
C ASP A 126 -0.10 -15.63 16.97
N PRO A 127 1.15 -15.70 16.45
CA PRO A 127 2.33 -15.34 17.24
C PRO A 127 2.33 -13.86 17.65
N ILE A 128 1.80 -12.97 16.79
CA ILE A 128 1.71 -11.53 17.07
C ILE A 128 0.73 -11.28 18.22
N ILE A 129 -0.44 -11.90 18.16
CA ILE A 129 -1.46 -11.82 19.22
C ILE A 129 -0.89 -12.37 20.54
N THR A 130 -0.26 -13.54 20.50
CA THR A 130 0.34 -14.17 21.68
C THR A 130 1.39 -13.26 22.35
N MET A 131 2.19 -12.54 21.57
CA MET A 131 3.18 -11.60 22.10
C MET A 131 2.53 -10.34 22.71
N TRP A 132 1.42 -9.87 22.14
CA TRP A 132 0.66 -8.76 22.72
C TRP A 132 0.01 -9.13 24.05
N GLU A 133 -0.55 -10.33 24.18
CA GLU A 133 -1.12 -10.83 25.44
C GLU A 133 -0.07 -10.95 26.55
N LYS A 134 1.17 -11.28 26.19
CA LYS A 134 2.33 -11.32 27.10
C LYS A 134 2.91 -9.93 27.42
N ASN A 135 2.33 -8.85 26.90
CA ASN A 135 2.86 -7.49 27.00
C ASN A 135 4.32 -7.36 26.55
N ALA A 136 4.75 -8.18 25.57
CA ALA A 136 6.13 -8.17 25.07
C ALA A 136 6.45 -6.91 24.25
N VAL A 137 5.42 -6.21 23.76
CA VAL A 137 5.53 -4.96 23.01
C VAL A 137 4.72 -3.88 23.74
N PRO A 138 5.31 -2.72 24.07
CA PRO A 138 4.60 -1.66 24.78
C PRO A 138 3.51 -1.03 23.90
N LEU A 139 2.34 -0.81 24.48
CA LEU A 139 1.23 -0.11 23.82
C LEU A 139 1.58 1.37 23.62
N GLN A 140 1.65 1.80 22.36
CA GLN A 140 1.88 3.20 22.00
C GLN A 140 0.56 3.97 21.86
N ARG A 141 0.52 5.20 22.40
CA ARG A 141 -0.62 6.11 22.26
C ARG A 141 -0.32 7.18 21.22
N TYR A 142 -1.35 7.58 20.49
CA TYR A 142 -1.25 8.64 19.48
C TYR A 142 -2.46 9.57 19.54
N LYS A 143 -2.25 10.79 19.04
CA LYS A 143 -3.33 11.76 18.89
C LYS A 143 -4.15 11.42 17.65
N GLU A 144 -5.44 11.72 17.70
CA GLU A 144 -6.33 11.54 16.56
C GLU A 144 -5.79 12.31 15.34
N LYS A 145 -5.89 11.70 14.16
CA LYS A 145 -5.38 12.23 12.88
C LYS A 145 -3.87 12.55 12.85
N SER A 146 -3.08 12.02 13.79
CA SER A 146 -1.61 12.20 13.78
C SER A 146 -0.94 11.40 12.67
N LYS A 147 0.08 11.99 12.01
CA LYS A 147 0.90 11.31 10.98
C LYS A 147 2.21 10.73 11.53
N SER A 148 2.53 10.99 12.80
CA SER A 148 3.82 10.66 13.41
C SER A 148 4.11 9.16 13.46
N LEU A 149 3.10 8.34 13.77
CA LEU A 149 3.27 6.88 13.85
C LEU A 149 3.58 6.21 12.50
N LEU A 150 3.04 6.75 11.41
CA LEU A 150 3.16 6.15 10.07
C LEU A 150 4.57 6.36 9.48
N GLN A 151 5.26 7.43 9.89
CA GLN A 151 6.61 7.72 9.38
C GLN A 151 7.68 6.84 10.02
N ASP A 152 7.47 6.37 11.26
CA ASP A 152 8.46 5.57 11.96
C ASP A 152 8.50 4.12 11.46
N ALA A 153 7.39 3.60 10.95
CA ALA A 153 7.34 2.29 10.30
C ALA A 153 8.07 2.27 8.94
N MET A 154 8.05 3.39 8.20
CA MET A 154 8.73 3.53 6.90
C MET A 154 10.25 3.80 7.01
N LYS A 155 10.78 4.07 8.21
CA LYS A 155 12.22 4.27 8.46
C LYS A 155 12.98 2.96 8.68
N VAL A 156 12.29 1.82 8.66
CA VAL A 156 12.92 0.49 8.65
C VAL A 156 13.39 0.19 7.22
N GLU A 157 14.34 0.99 6.73
CA GLU A 157 15.15 0.74 5.52
C GLU A 157 16.63 0.74 5.91
#